data_AF-A0AAP0K4I9-F1
#
_entry.id   AF-A0AAP0K4I9-F1
#
_cell.length_a   1.000
_cell.length_b   1.000
_cell.length_c   1.000
_cell.angle_alpha   90.00
_cell.angle_beta   90.00
_cell.angle_gamma   90.00
#
_symmetry.space_group_name_H-M   'P 1'
#
loop_
_entity.id
_entity.type
_entity.pdbx_description
1 polymer ?
#
loop_
_entity_poly.entity_id
_entity_poly.type
_entity_poly.pdbx_seq_one_letter_code
_entity_poly.pdbx_strand_id
1 'polypeptide(L)'
;MYPNINNCLFSYFFFNWHPSYFEIYSFRILSHQILPHIHLKHPRLYYSHLIFFSFDSFSKIAIAANGELGVLEGRTVALIHPIVMGGLYLFTLWAGYLGWQWRRVRTIQEEISELKKQLKASSSSTDESSSDSPVEAQIEKLTEERKELLKGSFRDRHYNAGSILLGFGVIEAIGGGLDTYYRTGQLFPGPHLFGGAAITALWAAAAALAPAMQKGNETARNAHIALNVLNVLLFTSQIPTGFEILSSVFEYTTWP
;
A
#
# COMPACT_ATOMS: atom_id res chain seq x y z
N MET A 1 26.74 -17.57 5.24
CA MET A 1 27.24 -17.48 3.85
C MET A 1 26.06 -17.83 2.95
N TYR A 2 25.33 -16.83 2.45
CA TYR A 2 24.19 -17.02 1.54
C TYR A 2 24.64 -16.67 0.11
N PRO A 3 24.26 -17.41 -0.95
CA PRO A 3 24.68 -17.08 -2.30
C PRO A 3 24.01 -15.80 -2.80
N ASN A 4 24.82 -14.97 -3.46
CA ASN A 4 24.47 -13.66 -3.98
C ASN A 4 23.67 -13.82 -5.29
N ILE A 5 22.34 -13.71 -5.21
CA ILE A 5 21.41 -13.78 -6.36
C ILE A 5 21.47 -12.53 -7.26
N ASN A 6 22.24 -11.50 -6.89
CA ASN A 6 22.24 -10.21 -7.59
C ASN A 6 22.93 -10.18 -8.96
N ASN A 7 23.64 -11.24 -9.38
CA ASN A 7 24.40 -11.22 -10.65
C ASN A 7 23.72 -11.92 -11.84
N CYS A 8 22.58 -12.61 -11.67
CA CYS A 8 21.90 -13.26 -12.80
C CYS A 8 20.71 -12.46 -13.38
N LEU A 9 20.08 -11.59 -12.60
CA LEU A 9 18.91 -10.82 -13.07
C LEU A 9 19.28 -9.47 -13.72
N PHE A 10 20.47 -8.95 -13.45
CA PHE A 10 20.87 -7.62 -13.94
C PHE A 10 21.31 -7.63 -15.43
N SER A 11 21.70 -8.78 -15.98
CA SER A 11 22.13 -8.89 -17.38
C SER A 11 21.00 -9.17 -18.38
N TYR A 12 19.80 -9.58 -17.93
CA TYR A 12 18.70 -9.89 -18.84
C TYR A 12 17.78 -8.70 -19.16
N PHE A 13 17.86 -7.60 -18.39
CA PHE A 13 16.99 -6.43 -18.61
C PHE A 13 17.56 -5.36 -19.56
N PHE A 14 18.82 -5.48 -20.01
CA PHE A 14 19.48 -4.41 -20.76
C PHE A 14 19.74 -4.69 -22.25
N PHE A 15 19.34 -5.83 -22.81
CA PHE A 15 19.56 -6.12 -24.23
C PHE A 15 18.35 -6.81 -24.89
N ASN A 16 17.31 -6.03 -25.18
CA ASN A 16 16.49 -6.15 -26.41
C ASN A 16 15.35 -5.11 -26.41
N TRP A 17 15.70 -3.82 -26.44
CA TRP A 17 14.76 -2.79 -26.85
C TRP A 17 15.03 -2.46 -28.33
N HIS A 18 14.18 -3.00 -29.20
CA HIS A 18 14.24 -2.80 -30.65
C HIS A 18 13.85 -1.35 -30.99
N PRO A 19 14.51 -0.66 -31.95
CA PRO A 19 14.35 0.79 -32.16
C PRO A 19 13.01 1.27 -32.74
N SER A 20 12.06 0.37 -33.02
CA SER A 20 10.85 0.67 -33.78
C SER A 20 9.69 1.29 -32.99
N TYR A 21 9.86 1.54 -31.69
CA TYR A 21 8.80 2.12 -30.84
C TYR A 21 9.04 3.60 -30.45
N PHE A 22 10.17 4.20 -30.86
CA PHE A 22 10.49 5.59 -30.55
C PHE A 22 10.01 6.60 -31.61
N GLU A 23 9.67 6.15 -32.82
CA GLU A 23 9.20 7.04 -33.91
C GLU A 23 7.75 7.50 -33.77
N ILE A 24 6.90 6.81 -32.98
CA ILE A 24 5.46 7.10 -32.94
C ILE A 24 5.11 8.24 -31.97
N TYR A 25 6.01 8.62 -31.04
CA TYR A 25 5.73 9.66 -30.05
C TYR A 25 6.38 11.03 -30.32
N SER A 26 7.28 11.16 -31.30
CA SER A 26 7.91 12.45 -31.63
C SER A 26 7.19 13.27 -32.70
N PHE A 27 6.14 12.76 -33.36
CA PHE A 27 5.43 13.48 -34.43
C PHE A 27 4.22 14.33 -33.98
N ARG A 28 3.90 14.38 -32.68
CA ARG A 28 2.75 15.13 -32.15
C ARG A 28 3.11 16.30 -31.22
N ILE A 29 4.35 16.79 -31.30
CA ILE A 29 4.78 18.03 -30.63
C ILE A 29 5.62 18.86 -31.62
N LEU A 30 5.10 19.14 -32.81
CA LEU A 30 5.69 20.14 -33.73
C LEU A 30 4.76 20.51 -34.90
N SER A 31 3.47 20.75 -34.64
CA SER A 31 2.53 21.23 -35.67
C SER A 31 1.64 22.41 -35.22
N HIS A 32 2.07 23.18 -34.22
CA HIS A 32 1.37 24.40 -33.80
C HIS A 32 2.22 25.67 -33.91
N GLN A 33 2.95 25.80 -35.02
CA GLN A 33 3.34 27.09 -35.55
C GLN A 33 3.15 27.06 -37.06
N ILE A 34 2.57 28.15 -37.61
CA ILE A 34 2.30 28.47 -39.02
C ILE A 34 0.84 28.19 -39.48
N LEU A 35 -0.08 29.14 -39.23
CA LEU A 35 -0.74 30.01 -40.24
C LEU A 35 -1.81 30.92 -39.58
N PRO A 36 -2.12 32.09 -40.18
CA PRO A 36 -2.57 33.30 -39.48
C PRO A 36 -4.08 33.57 -39.54
N HIS A 37 -4.51 34.46 -38.63
CA HIS A 37 -5.67 35.35 -38.66
C HIS A 37 -6.96 34.86 -39.34
N ILE A 38 -7.86 34.29 -38.54
CA ILE A 38 -9.30 34.39 -38.78
C ILE A 38 -9.92 35.11 -37.57
N HIS A 39 -10.45 36.31 -37.84
CA HIS A 39 -11.24 37.09 -36.91
C HIS A 39 -12.56 36.36 -36.63
N LEU A 40 -12.69 35.77 -35.44
CA LEU A 40 -13.99 35.41 -34.88
C LEU A 40 -14.37 36.43 -33.81
N LYS A 41 -15.40 37.22 -34.13
CA LYS A 41 -16.09 38.12 -33.21
C LYS A 41 -16.78 37.31 -32.11
N HIS A 42 -16.89 37.92 -30.93
CA HIS A 42 -17.64 37.54 -29.72
C HIS A 42 -16.81 36.93 -28.56
N PRO A 43 -16.22 37.78 -27.69
CA PRO A 43 -15.75 37.38 -26.37
C PRO A 43 -16.87 37.64 -25.34
N ARG A 44 -17.59 36.61 -24.93
CA ARG A 44 -18.36 36.53 -23.65
C ARG A 44 -19.25 35.30 -23.69
N LEU A 45 -18.83 34.26 -22.96
CA LEU A 45 -19.65 33.28 -22.22
C LEU A 45 -18.74 32.08 -21.86
N TYR A 46 -17.75 32.33 -21.01
CA TYR A 46 -17.05 31.28 -20.26
C TYR A 46 -17.33 31.56 -18.79
N TYR A 47 -18.56 31.25 -18.37
CA TYR A 47 -18.94 31.18 -16.97
C TYR A 47 -19.31 29.74 -16.64
N SER A 48 -18.58 29.19 -15.68
CA SER A 48 -19.11 28.26 -14.68
C SER A 48 -19.64 26.90 -15.17
N HIS A 49 -18.73 26.05 -15.63
CA HIS A 49 -18.89 24.59 -15.43
C HIS A 49 -17.88 24.12 -14.37
N LEU A 50 -18.10 24.61 -13.14
CA LEU A 50 -17.61 23.94 -11.94
C LEU A 50 -18.28 22.57 -11.89
N ILE A 51 -17.51 21.55 -12.24
CA ILE A 51 -17.42 20.24 -11.58
C ILE A 51 -18.69 19.85 -10.82
N PHE A 52 -19.72 19.46 -11.58
CA PHE A 52 -20.67 18.44 -11.16
C PHE A 52 -20.47 17.29 -12.13
N PHE A 53 -19.47 16.44 -11.84
CA PHE A 53 -19.41 15.11 -12.45
C PHE A 53 -20.59 14.34 -11.85
N SER A 54 -21.72 14.35 -12.54
CA SER A 54 -22.91 13.63 -12.11
C SER A 54 -22.58 12.14 -11.96
N PHE A 55 -22.72 11.66 -10.72
CA PHE A 55 -22.58 10.28 -10.29
C PHE A 55 -23.51 9.30 -11.05
N ASP A 56 -24.58 9.81 -11.68
CA ASP A 56 -25.57 9.04 -12.45
C ASP A 56 -24.97 8.25 -13.64
N SER A 57 -23.86 8.73 -14.22
CA SER A 57 -23.20 8.04 -15.34
C SER A 57 -22.40 6.80 -14.90
N PHE A 58 -22.13 6.63 -13.61
CA PHE A 58 -21.34 5.48 -13.11
C PHE A 58 -22.21 4.21 -12.98
N SER A 59 -23.49 4.36 -12.66
CA SER A 59 -24.42 3.23 -12.42
C SER A 59 -24.88 2.54 -13.71
N LYS A 60 -25.01 3.30 -14.81
CA LYS A 60 -25.61 2.81 -16.07
C LYS A 60 -24.67 1.99 -16.96
N ILE A 61 -23.40 1.79 -16.59
CA ILE A 61 -22.38 1.17 -17.45
C ILE A 61 -21.84 -0.15 -16.84
N ALA A 62 -22.50 -0.67 -15.81
CA ALA A 62 -22.36 -2.07 -15.40
C ALA A 62 -23.14 -3.02 -16.32
N ILE A 63 -23.39 -2.62 -17.57
CA ILE A 63 -23.85 -3.53 -18.62
C ILE A 63 -22.59 -4.26 -19.07
N ALA A 64 -22.44 -5.48 -18.54
CA ALA A 64 -21.55 -6.53 -19.04
C ALA A 64 -21.54 -6.54 -20.58
N ALA A 65 -20.51 -7.08 -21.23
CA ALA A 65 -20.37 -7.11 -22.70
C ALA A 65 -21.42 -8.01 -23.39
N ASN A 66 -22.71 -7.76 -23.14
CA ASN A 66 -23.88 -8.50 -23.57
C ASN A 66 -23.77 -10.03 -23.44
N GLY A 67 -22.97 -10.54 -22.49
CA GLY A 67 -22.74 -11.98 -22.32
C GLY A 67 -21.57 -12.55 -23.14
N GLU A 68 -20.74 -11.73 -23.79
CA GLU A 68 -19.61 -12.19 -24.62
C GLU A 68 -18.55 -12.96 -23.83
N LEU A 69 -18.33 -12.64 -22.55
CA LEU A 69 -17.33 -13.33 -21.71
C LEU A 69 -17.92 -14.45 -20.82
N GLY A 70 -19.23 -14.71 -20.92
CA GLY A 70 -19.90 -15.81 -20.20
C GLY A 70 -19.71 -15.77 -18.68
N VAL A 71 -19.13 -16.84 -18.10
CA VAL A 71 -18.92 -17.00 -16.64
C VAL A 71 -18.04 -15.89 -16.05
N LEU A 72 -17.16 -15.28 -16.85
CA LEU A 72 -16.26 -14.23 -16.39
C LEU A 72 -16.97 -12.89 -16.15
N GLU A 73 -18.19 -12.72 -16.67
CA GLU A 73 -18.97 -11.49 -16.54
C GLU A 73 -19.88 -11.43 -15.31
N GLY A 74 -20.12 -12.56 -14.64
CA GLY A 74 -21.12 -12.55 -13.58
C GLY A 74 -20.58 -12.22 -12.18
N ARG A 75 -21.53 -11.98 -11.29
CA ARG A 75 -21.41 -11.85 -9.83
C ARG A 75 -20.35 -12.71 -9.11
N THR A 76 -20.22 -14.02 -9.38
CA THR A 76 -19.21 -14.87 -8.69
C THR A 76 -17.80 -14.32 -8.87
N VAL A 77 -17.45 -13.94 -10.10
CA VAL A 77 -16.14 -13.35 -10.41
C VAL A 77 -16.06 -11.92 -9.89
N ALA A 78 -17.14 -11.14 -10.05
CA ALA A 78 -17.20 -9.76 -9.54
C ALA A 78 -17.07 -9.65 -8.01
N LEU A 79 -17.45 -10.68 -7.24
CA LEU A 79 -17.32 -10.74 -5.78
C LEU A 79 -15.92 -11.14 -5.29
N ILE A 80 -15.05 -11.66 -6.17
CA ILE A 80 -13.68 -12.04 -5.78
C ILE A 80 -12.92 -10.82 -5.25
N HIS A 81 -12.94 -9.71 -6.00
CA HIS A 81 -12.23 -8.48 -5.63
C HIS A 81 -12.66 -7.95 -4.24
N PRO A 82 -13.96 -7.70 -3.95
CA PRO A 82 -14.40 -7.28 -2.62
C PRO A 82 -14.00 -8.22 -1.47
N ILE A 83 -14.10 -9.54 -1.68
CA ILE A 83 -13.71 -10.53 -0.66
C ILE A 83 -12.20 -10.47 -0.41
N VAL A 84 -11.42 -10.46 -1.49
CA VAL A 84 -9.96 -10.37 -1.42
C VAL A 84 -9.52 -9.06 -0.77
N MET A 85 -10.16 -7.94 -1.09
CA MET A 85 -9.85 -6.64 -0.49
C MET A 85 -10.15 -6.61 1.01
N GLY A 86 -11.27 -7.21 1.45
CA GLY A 86 -11.54 -7.40 2.88
C GLY A 86 -10.46 -8.25 3.57
N GLY A 87 -10.03 -9.34 2.92
CA GLY A 87 -8.94 -10.18 3.40
C GLY A 87 -7.59 -9.44 3.48
N LEU A 88 -7.22 -8.71 2.43
CA LEU A 88 -6.00 -7.91 2.35
C LEU A 88 -5.98 -6.81 3.40
N TYR A 89 -7.12 -6.17 3.69
CA TYR A 89 -7.21 -5.17 4.75
C TYR A 89 -6.91 -5.78 6.13
N LEU A 90 -7.56 -6.89 6.49
CA LEU A 90 -7.28 -7.60 7.75
C LEU A 90 -5.84 -8.11 7.83
N PHE A 91 -5.32 -8.62 6.71
CA PHE A 91 -3.94 -9.07 6.62
C PHE A 91 -2.94 -7.92 6.77
N THR A 92 -3.26 -6.72 6.27
CA THR A 92 -2.48 -5.50 6.47
C THR A 92 -2.42 -5.11 7.95
N LEU A 93 -3.55 -5.14 8.65
CA LEU A 93 -3.60 -4.88 10.10
C LEU A 93 -2.77 -5.91 10.89
N TRP A 94 -2.87 -7.19 10.51
CA TRP A 94 -2.08 -8.25 11.12
C TRP A 94 -0.57 -8.08 10.85
N ALA A 95 -0.18 -7.73 9.62
CA ALA A 95 1.21 -7.40 9.30
C ALA A 95 1.71 -6.21 10.13
N GLY A 96 0.87 -5.18 10.32
CA GLY A 96 1.13 -4.05 11.21
C GLY A 96 1.36 -4.49 12.67
N TYR A 97 0.54 -5.39 13.18
CA TYR A 97 0.73 -5.99 14.51
C TYR A 97 2.08 -6.71 14.63
N LEU A 98 2.47 -7.54 13.65
CA LEU A 98 3.77 -8.20 13.66
C LEU A 98 4.94 -7.20 13.66
N GLY A 99 4.81 -6.12 12.88
CA GLY A 99 5.80 -5.04 12.84
C GLY A 99 5.91 -4.31 14.18
N TRP A 100 4.79 -4.09 14.85
CA TRP A 100 4.74 -3.51 16.20
C TRP A 100 5.44 -4.39 17.23
N GLN A 101 5.18 -5.70 17.24
CA GLN A 101 5.84 -6.65 18.14
C GLN A 101 7.36 -6.66 17.92
N TRP A 102 7.81 -6.62 16.66
CA TRP A 102 9.24 -6.51 16.35
C TRP A 102 9.85 -5.18 16.80
N ARG A 103 9.11 -4.07 16.71
CA ARG A 103 9.55 -2.78 17.29
C ARG A 103 9.68 -2.88 18.81
N ARG A 104 8.71 -3.48 19.49
CA ARG A 104 8.70 -3.62 20.96
C ARG A 104 9.93 -4.35 21.49
N VAL A 105 10.40 -5.41 20.82
CA VAL A 105 11.64 -6.13 21.18
C VAL A 105 12.86 -5.19 21.28
N ARG A 106 12.92 -4.16 20.42
CA ARG A 106 14.03 -3.19 20.40
C ARG A 106 13.85 -2.10 21.45
N THR A 107 12.66 -1.52 21.56
CA THR A 107 12.40 -0.45 22.53
C THR A 107 12.50 -0.95 23.98
N ILE A 108 12.10 -2.20 24.27
CA ILE A 108 12.33 -2.80 25.59
C ILE A 108 13.83 -2.86 25.93
N GLN A 109 14.67 -3.21 24.95
CA GLN A 109 16.10 -3.27 25.19
C GLN A 109 16.68 -1.89 25.54
N GLU A 110 16.18 -0.84 24.92
CA GLU A 110 16.53 0.56 25.22
C GLU A 110 16.05 0.95 26.63
N GLU A 111 14.79 0.64 26.98
CA GLU A 111 14.22 0.86 28.31
C GLU A 111 15.04 0.17 29.41
N ILE A 112 15.37 -1.12 29.23
CA ILE A 112 16.22 -1.88 30.17
C ILE A 112 17.59 -1.22 30.32
N SER A 113 18.18 -0.74 29.23
CA SER A 113 19.52 -0.15 29.25
C SER A 113 19.54 1.18 30.00
N GLU A 114 18.49 2.00 29.84
CA GLU A 114 18.35 3.26 30.57
C GLU A 114 18.05 3.02 32.06
N LEU A 115 17.16 2.09 32.41
CA LEU A 115 16.89 1.74 33.81
C LEU A 115 18.15 1.22 34.53
N LYS A 116 18.96 0.38 33.87
CA LYS A 116 20.24 -0.08 34.44
C LYS A 116 21.24 1.06 34.65
N LYS A 117 21.23 2.06 33.76
CA LYS A 117 22.07 3.25 33.90
C LYS A 117 21.62 4.12 35.07
N GLN A 118 20.31 4.28 35.28
CA GLN A 118 19.74 4.97 36.44
C GLN A 118 20.11 4.28 37.75
N LEU A 119 19.97 2.95 37.82
CA LEU A 119 20.32 2.16 39.00
C LEU A 119 21.81 2.30 39.35
N LYS A 120 22.69 2.26 38.34
CA LYS A 120 24.13 2.49 38.53
C LYS A 120 24.44 3.92 39.01
N ALA A 121 23.73 4.92 38.50
CA ALA A 121 23.92 6.31 38.92
C ALA A 121 23.46 6.54 40.38
N SER A 122 22.30 6.00 40.78
CA SER A 122 21.81 6.08 42.17
C SER A 122 22.72 5.36 43.17
N SER A 123 23.34 4.24 42.79
CA SER A 123 24.30 3.52 43.64
C SER A 123 25.62 4.27 43.90
N SER A 124 25.92 5.32 43.12
CA SER A 124 27.15 6.12 43.24
C SER A 124 27.00 7.40 44.08
N SER A 125 25.76 7.74 44.45
CA SER A 125 25.43 8.76 45.44
C SER A 125 25.13 8.08 46.77
N THR A 126 26.08 8.10 47.71
CA THR A 126 25.90 7.63 49.08
C THR A 126 24.70 8.33 49.72
N ASP A 127 23.57 7.62 49.84
CA ASP A 127 22.70 7.57 51.02
C ASP A 127 21.63 6.50 50.79
N GLU A 128 21.57 5.52 51.70
CA GLU A 128 20.64 4.39 51.68
C GLU A 128 19.17 4.86 51.63
N SER A 129 18.41 4.44 50.61
CA SER A 129 16.94 4.50 50.65
C SER A 129 16.29 3.77 49.45
N SER A 130 15.77 2.56 49.71
CA SER A 130 14.46 1.96 49.31
C SER A 130 13.89 2.06 47.87
N SER A 131 14.52 2.78 46.94
CA SER A 131 14.01 3.04 45.58
C SER A 131 14.53 2.08 44.51
N ASP A 132 15.47 1.20 44.86
CA ASP A 132 16.06 0.23 43.92
C ASP A 132 15.15 -0.97 43.63
N SER A 133 14.35 -1.42 44.61
CA SER A 133 13.48 -2.60 44.45
C SER A 133 12.41 -2.45 43.35
N PRO A 134 11.71 -1.31 43.20
CA PRO A 134 10.77 -1.11 42.10
C PRO A 134 11.43 -1.10 40.71
N VAL A 135 12.64 -0.53 40.60
CA VAL A 135 13.38 -0.43 39.34
C VAL A 135 13.92 -1.81 38.92
N GLU A 136 14.45 -2.58 39.86
CA GLU A 136 14.89 -3.96 39.63
C GLU A 136 13.75 -4.85 39.17
N ALA A 137 12.59 -4.79 39.84
CA ALA A 137 11.39 -5.53 39.44
C ALA A 137 10.91 -5.15 38.02
N GLN A 138 11.02 -3.86 37.66
CA GLN A 138 10.68 -3.41 36.30
C GLN A 138 11.66 -3.94 35.25
N ILE A 139 12.97 -3.98 35.55
CA ILE A 139 13.98 -4.57 34.67
C ILE A 139 13.72 -6.06 34.46
N GLU A 140 13.40 -6.80 35.52
CA GLU A 140 13.07 -8.22 35.44
C GLU A 140 11.84 -8.46 34.55
N LYS A 141 10.74 -7.76 34.81
CA LYS A 141 9.51 -7.84 34.01
C LYS A 141 9.75 -7.54 32.53
N LEU A 142 10.48 -6.47 32.21
CA LEU A 142 10.79 -6.11 30.83
C LEU A 142 11.72 -7.15 30.17
N THR A 143 12.65 -7.73 30.94
CA THR A 143 13.54 -8.79 30.46
C THR A 143 12.76 -10.05 30.09
N GLU A 144 11.78 -10.43 30.92
CA GLU A 144 10.87 -11.53 30.64
C GLU A 144 9.97 -11.24 29.43
N GLU A 145 9.36 -10.07 29.36
CA GLU A 145 8.54 -9.64 28.21
C GLU A 145 9.35 -9.76 26.91
N ARG A 146 10.58 -9.23 26.88
CA ARG A 146 11.45 -9.31 25.70
C ARG A 146 11.79 -10.76 25.36
N LYS A 147 12.04 -11.61 26.35
CA LYS A 147 12.34 -13.03 26.14
C LYS A 147 11.15 -13.75 25.50
N GLU A 148 9.93 -13.47 25.93
CA GLU A 148 8.72 -14.01 25.31
C GLU A 148 8.54 -13.49 23.88
N LEU A 149 8.73 -12.19 23.65
CA LEU A 149 8.61 -11.61 22.31
C LEU A 149 9.62 -12.18 21.31
N LEU A 150 10.85 -12.49 21.77
CA LEU A 150 11.88 -13.11 20.93
C LEU A 150 11.48 -14.50 20.44
N LYS A 151 10.69 -15.26 21.19
CA LYS A 151 10.17 -16.57 20.76
C LYS A 151 9.19 -16.47 19.59
N GLY A 152 8.51 -15.33 19.45
CA GLY A 152 7.44 -15.12 18.47
C GLY A 152 7.89 -14.92 17.02
N SER A 153 9.21 -14.87 16.76
CA SER A 153 9.84 -14.69 15.43
C SER A 153 9.25 -13.52 14.60
N PHE A 154 8.81 -12.46 15.27
CA PHE A 154 8.04 -11.36 14.68
C PHE A 154 8.74 -10.64 13.53
N ARG A 155 10.07 -10.58 13.52
CA ARG A 155 10.85 -10.02 12.41
C ARG A 155 10.58 -10.76 11.10
N ASP A 156 10.76 -12.08 11.11
CA ASP A 156 10.68 -12.91 9.91
C ASP A 156 9.21 -13.07 9.48
N ARG A 157 8.29 -13.18 10.45
CA ARG A 157 6.85 -13.19 10.17
C ARG A 157 6.37 -11.89 9.55
N HIS A 158 6.80 -10.73 10.07
CA HIS A 158 6.45 -9.43 9.49
C HIS A 158 7.02 -9.29 8.07
N TYR A 159 8.27 -9.70 7.86
CA TYR A 159 8.89 -9.68 6.54
C TYR A 159 8.11 -10.55 5.54
N ASN A 160 7.81 -11.80 5.91
CA ASN A 160 7.06 -12.72 5.06
C ASN A 160 5.63 -12.21 4.78
N ALA A 161 4.94 -11.71 5.81
CA ALA A 161 3.62 -11.11 5.66
C ALA A 161 3.67 -9.90 4.71
N GLY A 162 4.66 -9.01 4.86
CA GLY A 162 4.86 -7.89 3.97
C GLY A 162 5.15 -8.31 2.52
N SER A 163 5.96 -9.35 2.31
CA SER A 163 6.24 -9.89 0.98
C SER A 163 4.99 -10.50 0.31
N ILE A 164 4.17 -11.22 1.07
CA ILE A 164 2.89 -11.76 0.58
C ILE A 164 1.94 -10.62 0.23
N LEU A 165 1.79 -9.64 1.12
CA LEU A 165 0.93 -8.49 0.91
C LEU A 165 1.34 -7.70 -0.34
N LEU A 166 2.63 -7.45 -0.52
CA LEU A 166 3.15 -6.76 -1.69
C LEU A 166 2.91 -7.56 -2.98
N GLY A 167 3.32 -8.83 -3.01
CA GLY A 167 3.22 -9.65 -4.23
C GLY A 167 1.77 -9.88 -4.64
N PHE A 168 0.94 -10.36 -3.70
CA PHE A 168 -0.45 -10.66 -3.98
C PHE A 168 -1.28 -9.38 -4.18
N GLY A 169 -1.08 -8.36 -3.35
CA GLY A 169 -1.82 -7.10 -3.45
C GLY A 169 -1.55 -6.33 -4.74
N VAL A 170 -0.32 -6.37 -5.28
CA VAL A 170 0.00 -5.76 -6.58
C VAL A 170 -0.70 -6.50 -7.74
N ILE A 171 -0.70 -7.84 -7.71
CA ILE A 171 -1.39 -8.65 -8.71
C ILE A 171 -2.90 -8.36 -8.69
N GLU A 172 -3.46 -8.24 -7.49
CA GLU A 172 -4.86 -7.89 -7.26
C GLU A 172 -5.20 -6.51 -7.85
N ALA A 173 -4.42 -5.47 -7.52
CA ALA A 173 -4.67 -4.12 -8.00
C ALA A 173 -4.61 -4.01 -9.54
N ILE A 174 -3.67 -4.72 -10.17
CA ILE A 174 -3.58 -4.81 -11.63
C ILE A 174 -4.75 -5.63 -12.18
N GLY A 175 -5.03 -6.77 -11.56
CA GLY A 175 -6.10 -7.70 -11.95
C GLY A 175 -7.48 -7.06 -11.91
N GLY A 176 -7.84 -6.34 -10.84
CA GLY A 176 -9.12 -5.64 -10.71
C GLY A 176 -9.30 -4.53 -11.75
N GLY A 177 -8.22 -3.81 -12.09
CA GLY A 177 -8.23 -2.84 -13.18
C GLY A 177 -8.46 -3.50 -14.55
N LEU A 178 -7.74 -4.58 -14.83
CA LEU A 178 -7.89 -5.36 -16.08
C LEU A 178 -9.28 -5.98 -16.19
N ASP A 179 -9.78 -6.59 -15.12
CA ASP A 179 -11.11 -7.19 -15.04
C ASP A 179 -12.22 -6.18 -15.32
N THR A 180 -12.11 -4.98 -14.73
CA THR A 180 -13.02 -3.86 -15.05
C THR A 180 -12.95 -3.50 -16.53
N TYR A 181 -11.74 -3.31 -17.06
CA TYR A 181 -11.55 -2.94 -18.47
C TYR A 181 -12.11 -4.01 -19.43
N TYR A 182 -11.89 -5.29 -19.17
CA TYR A 182 -12.40 -6.38 -20.00
C TYR A 182 -13.93 -6.45 -19.99
N ARG A 183 -14.59 -6.22 -18.84
CA ARG A 183 -16.06 -6.28 -18.76
C ARG A 183 -16.77 -5.08 -19.39
N THR A 184 -16.19 -3.89 -19.30
CA THR A 184 -16.90 -2.65 -19.64
C THR A 184 -16.28 -1.87 -20.80
N GLY A 185 -15.15 -2.33 -21.32
CA GLY A 185 -14.37 -1.66 -22.37
C GLY A 185 -13.63 -0.39 -21.91
N GLN A 186 -13.70 -0.04 -20.62
CA GLN A 186 -13.08 1.16 -20.07
C GLN A 186 -12.72 1.03 -18.58
N LEU A 187 -11.69 1.74 -18.14
CA LEU A 187 -11.43 1.94 -16.71
C LEU A 187 -12.26 3.13 -16.23
N PHE A 188 -12.90 3.00 -15.07
CA PHE A 188 -13.68 4.08 -14.48
C PHE A 188 -12.81 4.87 -13.48
N PRO A 189 -12.30 6.06 -13.84
CA PRO A 189 -11.52 6.87 -12.92
C PRO A 189 -12.42 7.38 -11.79
N GLY A 190 -12.19 6.87 -10.58
CA GLY A 190 -12.96 7.24 -9.39
C GLY A 190 -12.13 7.07 -8.12
N PRO A 191 -12.65 7.55 -6.96
CA PRO A 191 -11.93 7.52 -5.70
C PRO A 191 -11.42 6.13 -5.32
N HIS A 192 -12.20 5.07 -5.57
CA HIS A 192 -11.81 3.69 -5.29
C HIS A 192 -10.60 3.23 -6.10
N LEU A 193 -10.62 3.45 -7.42
CA LEU A 193 -9.52 3.09 -8.31
C LEU A 193 -8.23 3.86 -7.96
N PHE A 194 -8.33 5.18 -7.76
CA PHE A 194 -7.17 5.99 -7.40
C PHE A 194 -6.65 5.68 -6.00
N GLY A 195 -7.54 5.40 -5.04
CA GLY A 195 -7.21 4.94 -3.70
C GLY A 195 -6.43 3.63 -3.73
N GLY A 196 -6.91 2.63 -4.48
CA GLY A 196 -6.22 1.35 -4.67
C GLY A 196 -4.84 1.49 -5.31
N ALA A 197 -4.71 2.34 -6.33
CA ALA A 197 -3.42 2.64 -6.95
C ALA A 197 -2.43 3.29 -5.95
N ALA A 198 -2.91 4.25 -5.15
CA ALA A 198 -2.10 4.91 -4.13
C ALA A 198 -1.70 3.93 -3.00
N ILE A 199 -2.59 3.04 -2.54
CA ILE A 199 -2.26 1.96 -1.58
C ILE A 199 -1.14 1.08 -2.13
N THR A 200 -1.22 0.69 -3.40
CA THR A 200 -0.20 -0.12 -4.08
C THR A 200 1.15 0.59 -4.11
N ALA A 201 1.17 1.88 -4.46
CA ALA A 201 2.38 2.69 -4.45
C ALA A 201 2.97 2.83 -3.03
N LEU A 202 2.13 3.00 -2.01
CA LEU A 202 2.54 3.07 -0.61
C LEU A 202 3.16 1.75 -0.13
N TRP A 203 2.59 0.59 -0.50
CA TRP A 203 3.20 -0.72 -0.20
C TRP A 203 4.58 -0.85 -0.83
N ALA A 204 4.72 -0.52 -2.12
CA ALA A 204 5.99 -0.58 -2.82
C ALA A 204 7.05 0.35 -2.19
N ALA A 205 6.67 1.60 -1.90
CA ALA A 205 7.54 2.57 -1.25
C ALA A 205 7.97 2.11 0.15
N ALA A 206 7.04 1.59 0.96
CA ALA A 206 7.33 1.05 2.28
C ALA A 206 8.28 -0.16 2.21
N ALA A 207 8.04 -1.09 1.27
CA ALA A 207 8.89 -2.26 1.09
C ALA A 207 10.31 -1.90 0.63
N ALA A 208 10.46 -0.87 -0.22
CA ALA A 208 11.75 -0.38 -0.69
C ALA A 208 12.67 0.15 0.43
N LEU A 209 12.13 0.49 1.60
CA LEU A 209 12.91 0.91 2.77
C LEU A 209 13.56 -0.26 3.52
N ALA A 210 13.18 -1.50 3.23
CA ALA A 210 13.66 -2.69 3.96
C ALA A 210 15.20 -2.82 4.01
N PRO A 211 15.96 -2.61 2.92
CA PRO A 211 17.42 -2.70 2.98
C PRO A 211 18.06 -1.67 3.93
N ALA A 212 17.54 -0.45 3.99
CA ALA A 212 18.04 0.58 4.91
C ALA A 212 17.65 0.28 6.37
N MET A 213 16.43 -0.20 6.60
CA MET A 213 15.98 -0.61 7.94
C MET A 213 16.78 -1.78 8.50
N GLN A 214 17.12 -2.77 7.66
CA GLN A 214 17.95 -3.92 8.05
C GLN A 214 19.36 -3.48 8.48
N LYS A 215 19.85 -2.37 7.95
CA LYS A 215 21.13 -1.73 8.35
C LYS A 215 21.01 -0.84 9.60
N GLY A 216 19.85 -0.80 10.25
CA GLY A 216 19.64 -0.03 11.47
C GLY A 216 19.31 1.45 11.26
N ASN A 217 18.94 1.89 10.05
CA ASN A 217 18.56 3.28 9.81
C ASN A 217 17.18 3.59 10.42
N GLU A 218 17.15 4.37 11.51
CA GLU A 218 15.91 4.72 12.21
C GLU A 218 15.00 5.67 11.40
N THR A 219 15.55 6.55 10.58
CA THR A 219 14.74 7.39 9.66
C THR A 219 13.96 6.52 8.67
N ALA A 220 14.60 5.49 8.11
CA ALA A 220 13.93 4.54 7.21
C ALA A 220 12.83 3.74 7.95
N ARG A 221 13.05 3.36 9.21
CA ARG A 221 12.02 2.68 10.01
C ARG A 221 10.82 3.59 10.28
N ASN A 222 11.05 4.84 10.67
CA ASN A 222 9.98 5.80 10.93
C ASN A 222 9.22 6.14 9.65
N ALA A 223 9.92 6.31 8.52
CA ALA A 223 9.30 6.49 7.21
C ALA A 223 8.44 5.28 6.81
N HIS A 224 8.94 4.05 7.00
CA HIS A 224 8.17 2.84 6.74
C HIS A 224 6.89 2.78 7.59
N ILE A 225 6.98 3.11 8.89
CA ILE A 225 5.80 3.16 9.77
C ILE A 225 4.81 4.22 9.29
N ALA A 226 5.28 5.44 8.98
CA ALA A 226 4.42 6.52 8.52
C ALA A 226 3.69 6.18 7.21
N LEU A 227 4.41 5.60 6.23
CA LEU A 227 3.82 5.14 4.98
C LEU A 227 2.74 4.07 5.20
N ASN A 228 2.97 3.12 6.11
CA ASN A 228 1.98 2.09 6.41
C ASN A 228 0.80 2.59 7.24
N VAL A 229 0.99 3.57 8.13
CA VAL A 229 -0.12 4.24 8.81
C VAL A 229 -0.99 4.96 7.79
N LEU A 230 -0.38 5.72 6.86
CA LEU A 230 -1.11 6.35 5.77
C LEU A 230 -1.83 5.33 4.88
N ASN A 231 -1.17 4.21 4.60
CA ASN A 231 -1.75 3.11 3.82
C ASN A 231 -3.01 2.56 4.50
N VAL A 232 -2.95 2.24 5.80
CA VAL A 232 -4.11 1.75 6.57
C VAL A 232 -5.23 2.79 6.58
N LEU A 233 -4.92 4.07 6.81
CA LEU A 233 -5.94 5.13 6.80
C LEU A 233 -6.62 5.25 5.44
N LEU A 234 -5.85 5.18 4.36
CA LEU A 234 -6.38 5.22 3.00
C LEU A 234 -7.20 3.96 2.68
N PHE A 235 -6.75 2.79 3.11
CA PHE A 235 -7.49 1.54 2.93
C PHE A 235 -8.83 1.60 3.69
N THR A 236 -8.82 2.06 4.94
CA THR A 236 -10.05 2.27 5.72
C THR A 236 -10.99 3.26 5.05
N SER A 237 -10.47 4.33 4.43
CA SER A 237 -11.31 5.30 3.73
C SER A 237 -11.93 4.78 2.43
N GLN A 238 -11.44 3.65 1.89
CA GLN A 238 -12.05 2.97 0.74
C GLN A 238 -13.20 2.04 1.11
N ILE A 239 -13.46 1.79 2.41
CA ILE A 239 -14.55 0.91 2.84
C ILE A 239 -15.92 1.42 2.34
N PRO A 240 -16.30 2.71 2.49
CA PRO A 240 -17.59 3.19 1.99
C PRO A 240 -17.76 3.03 0.47
N THR A 241 -16.74 3.43 -0.30
CA THR A 241 -16.79 3.32 -1.77
C THR A 241 -16.80 1.87 -2.25
N GLY A 242 -16.14 0.97 -1.51
CA GLY A 242 -16.20 -0.48 -1.76
C GLY A 242 -17.61 -1.04 -1.53
N PHE A 243 -18.32 -0.61 -0.49
CA PHE A 243 -19.72 -1.02 -0.25
C PHE A 243 -20.69 -0.48 -1.30
N GLU A 244 -20.47 0.73 -1.81
CA GLU A 244 -21.25 1.29 -2.93
C GLU A 244 -21.07 0.44 -4.19
N ILE A 245 -19.82 0.12 -4.56
CA ILE A 245 -19.52 -0.75 -5.70
C ILE A 245 -20.11 -2.15 -5.51
N LEU A 246 -20.00 -2.72 -4.32
CA LEU A 246 -20.60 -4.03 -4.00
C LEU A 246 -22.12 -3.99 -4.22
N SER A 247 -22.79 -2.90 -3.84
CA SER A 247 -24.23 -2.71 -4.07
C SER A 247 -24.55 -2.68 -5.56
N SER A 248 -23.78 -1.96 -6.37
CA SER A 248 -23.90 -1.97 -7.84
C SER A 248 -23.68 -3.36 -8.44
N VAL A 249 -22.74 -4.15 -7.90
CA VAL A 249 -22.52 -5.54 -8.34
C VAL A 249 -23.79 -6.37 -8.12
N PHE A 250 -24.46 -6.25 -6.97
CA PHE A 250 -25.71 -6.97 -6.72
C PHE A 250 -26.88 -6.48 -7.59
N GLU A 251 -26.89 -5.21 -7.99
CA GLU A 251 -27.94 -4.63 -8.85
C GLU A 251 -27.78 -5.03 -10.32
N TYR A 252 -26.56 -4.99 -10.85
CA TYR A 252 -26.31 -5.07 -12.30
C TYR A 252 -25.71 -6.38 -12.79
N THR A 253 -25.08 -7.17 -11.91
CA THR A 253 -24.60 -8.49 -12.31
C THR A 253 -25.62 -9.54 -11.95
N THR A 254 -25.88 -10.46 -12.87
CA THR A 254 -26.44 -11.75 -12.49
C THR A 254 -25.31 -12.65 -12.03
N TRP A 255 -25.65 -13.68 -11.26
CA TRP A 255 -24.70 -14.78 -11.09
C TRP A 255 -24.21 -15.27 -12.46
N PRO A 256 -22.90 -15.48 -12.63
CA PRO A 256 -22.41 -16.49 -13.52
C PRO A 256 -22.56 -17.84 -12.80
#